data_AF-A0AAD9GA91-F1
#
_entry.id   AF-A0AAD9GA91-F1
#
_cell.length_a   1.000
_cell.length_b   1.000
_cell.length_c   1.000
_cell.angle_alpha   90.00
_cell.angle_beta   90.00
_cell.angle_gamma   90.00
#
_symmetry.space_group_name_H-M   'P 1'
#
loop_
_entity.id
_entity.type
_entity.pdbx_description
1 polymer ?
#
loop_
_entity_poly.entity_id
_entity_poly.type
_entity_poly.pdbx_seq_one_letter_code
_entity_poly.pdbx_strand_id
1 'polypeptide(L)'
;MAGRSEKKRSEKEKYLGFYYSLCAILCLIAWIVRNVLVPKGGLKLATKTLLWRGTLIGIPYIYSLSSIAISLRLGLSFSSSNDIFFLTTLVCILSLFFDWAYNLLLVIPLYGIYKFGRLLYLWALTPEPEPEFNTKRAEKSKRKFKTIRV
;
A
#
# COMPACT_ATOMS: atom_id res chain seq x y z
N MET A 1 25.89 -20.63 -3.90
CA MET A 1 24.68 -20.57 -3.06
C MET A 1 23.76 -19.38 -3.37
N ALA A 2 24.23 -18.28 -3.99
CA ALA A 2 23.41 -17.12 -4.35
C ALA A 2 22.24 -17.42 -5.33
N GLY A 3 22.47 -18.25 -6.36
CA GLY A 3 21.45 -18.56 -7.36
C GLY A 3 20.21 -19.34 -6.85
N ARG A 4 20.29 -20.01 -5.69
CA ARG A 4 19.13 -20.68 -5.07
C ARG A 4 18.22 -19.67 -4.35
N SER A 5 18.80 -18.60 -3.82
CA SER A 5 18.06 -17.51 -3.16
C SER A 5 17.33 -16.65 -4.19
N GLU A 6 17.97 -16.37 -5.32
CA GLU A 6 17.36 -15.62 -6.43
C GLU A 6 16.21 -16.39 -7.09
N LYS A 7 16.37 -17.71 -7.32
CA LYS A 7 15.28 -18.57 -7.83
C LYS A 7 14.06 -18.60 -6.88
N LYS A 8 14.28 -18.76 -5.57
CA LYS A 8 13.18 -18.70 -4.58
C LYS A 8 12.52 -17.32 -4.52
N ARG A 9 13.26 -16.25 -4.77
CA ARG A 9 12.74 -14.88 -4.79
C ARG A 9 11.92 -14.60 -6.04
N SER A 10 12.38 -15.03 -7.22
CA SER A 10 11.64 -14.87 -8.47
C SER A 10 10.36 -15.71 -8.49
N GLU A 11 10.38 -16.93 -7.92
CA GLU A 11 9.18 -17.73 -7.71
C GLU A 11 8.20 -17.02 -6.78
N LYS A 12 8.66 -16.51 -5.63
CA LYS A 12 7.80 -15.75 -4.71
C LYS A 12 7.21 -14.48 -5.36
N GLU A 13 7.99 -13.76 -6.16
CA GLU A 13 7.50 -12.59 -6.90
C GLU A 13 6.37 -12.98 -7.85
N LYS A 14 6.55 -14.08 -8.62
CA LYS A 14 5.51 -14.58 -9.53
C LYS A 14 4.25 -15.01 -8.80
N TYR A 15 4.37 -15.83 -7.75
CA TYR A 15 3.21 -16.34 -7.02
C TYR A 15 2.50 -15.24 -6.22
N LEU A 16 3.21 -14.52 -5.34
CA LEU A 16 2.57 -13.47 -4.53
C LEU A 16 2.08 -12.33 -5.41
N GLY A 17 2.87 -11.87 -6.37
CA GLY A 17 2.47 -10.81 -7.30
C GLY A 17 1.19 -11.18 -8.06
N PHE A 18 1.06 -12.44 -8.50
CA PHE A 18 -0.15 -12.95 -9.14
C PHE A 18 -1.35 -12.97 -8.20
N TYR A 19 -1.21 -13.39 -6.94
CA TYR A 19 -2.33 -13.40 -5.99
C TYR A 19 -2.83 -11.99 -5.66
N TYR A 20 -1.92 -11.04 -5.40
CA TYR A 20 -2.30 -9.65 -5.12
C TYR A 20 -2.99 -9.00 -6.32
N SER A 21 -2.48 -9.22 -7.54
CA SER A 21 -3.09 -8.68 -8.74
C SER A 21 -4.45 -9.32 -9.03
N LEU A 22 -4.57 -10.65 -8.91
CA LEU A 22 -5.83 -11.36 -9.10
C LEU A 22 -6.90 -10.89 -8.11
N CYS A 23 -6.56 -10.76 -6.82
CA CYS A 23 -7.48 -10.28 -5.80
C CYS A 23 -7.95 -8.85 -6.08
N ALA A 24 -7.03 -7.96 -6.46
CA ALA A 24 -7.38 -6.58 -6.84
C ALA A 24 -8.31 -6.54 -8.06
N ILE A 25 -8.01 -7.33 -9.10
CA ILE A 25 -8.83 -7.41 -10.32
C ILE A 25 -10.25 -7.90 -9.99
N LEU A 26 -10.37 -8.96 -9.20
CA LEU A 26 -11.68 -9.49 -8.79
C LEU A 26 -12.49 -8.46 -8.00
N CYS A 27 -11.86 -7.75 -7.06
CA CYS A 27 -12.52 -6.69 -6.29
C CYS A 27 -12.97 -5.54 -7.18
N LEU A 28 -12.11 -5.10 -8.11
CA LEU A 28 -12.43 -4.02 -9.05
C LEU A 28 -13.55 -4.41 -10.01
N ILE A 29 -13.54 -5.64 -10.55
CA ILE A 29 -14.62 -6.14 -11.41
C ILE A 29 -15.94 -6.15 -10.63
N ALA A 30 -15.97 -6.69 -9.41
CA ALA A 30 -17.17 -6.70 -8.58
C ALA A 30 -17.70 -5.28 -8.32
N TRP A 31 -16.80 -4.33 -8.07
CA TRP A 31 -17.13 -2.93 -7.87
C TRP A 31 -17.70 -2.27 -9.15
N ILE A 32 -17.08 -2.51 -10.31
CA ILE A 32 -17.52 -2.00 -11.62
C ILE A 32 -18.90 -2.56 -11.95
N VAL A 33 -19.10 -3.88 -11.81
CA VAL A 33 -20.39 -4.52 -12.09
C VAL A 33 -21.50 -3.87 -11.26
N ARG A 34 -21.25 -3.65 -9.96
CA ARG A 34 -22.26 -3.06 -9.08
C ARG A 34 -22.51 -1.57 -9.36
N ASN A 35 -21.48 -0.78 -9.62
CA ASN A 35 -21.62 0.67 -9.71
C ASN A 35 -21.93 1.16 -11.14
N VAL A 36 -21.47 0.44 -12.17
CA VAL A 36 -21.59 0.83 -13.58
C VAL A 36 -22.71 0.07 -14.30
N LEU A 37 -22.82 -1.25 -14.10
CA LEU A 37 -23.79 -2.07 -14.84
C LEU A 37 -25.18 -2.12 -14.17
N VAL A 38 -25.26 -2.03 -12.84
CA VAL A 38 -26.53 -2.04 -12.09
C VAL A 38 -26.68 -0.78 -11.22
N PRO A 39 -26.79 0.42 -11.84
CA PRO A 39 -26.92 1.66 -11.08
C PRO A 39 -28.28 1.72 -10.38
N LYS A 40 -28.28 1.63 -9.04
CA LYS A 40 -29.49 1.69 -8.19
C LYS A 40 -30.28 3.01 -8.26
N GLY A 41 -29.74 4.07 -8.89
CA GLY A 41 -30.32 5.42 -8.87
C GLY A 41 -30.39 6.15 -10.22
N GLY A 42 -30.18 5.47 -11.35
CA GLY A 42 -30.19 6.07 -12.68
C GLY A 42 -28.91 6.84 -13.06
N LEU A 43 -28.57 6.81 -14.36
CA LEU A 43 -27.30 7.28 -14.94
C LEU A 43 -27.06 8.80 -14.88
N LYS A 44 -28.07 9.62 -14.57
CA LYS A 44 -28.08 11.05 -14.92
C LYS A 44 -27.43 12.01 -13.91
N LEU A 45 -27.15 11.61 -12.67
CA LEU A 45 -26.56 12.51 -11.65
C LEU A 45 -25.15 12.12 -11.17
N ALA A 46 -24.64 10.92 -11.52
CA ALA A 46 -23.60 10.27 -10.73
C ALA A 46 -22.26 10.06 -11.44
N THR A 47 -22.04 10.50 -12.67
CA THR A 47 -20.76 10.23 -13.38
C THR A 47 -19.56 10.89 -12.69
N LYS A 48 -19.68 12.14 -12.21
CA LYS A 48 -18.62 12.77 -11.39
C LYS A 48 -18.40 12.04 -10.08
N THR A 49 -19.47 11.61 -9.40
CA THR A 49 -19.39 10.88 -8.13
C THR A 49 -18.79 9.48 -8.31
N LEU A 50 -19.08 8.83 -9.44
CA LEU A 50 -18.58 7.50 -9.79
C LEU A 50 -17.12 7.56 -10.21
N LEU A 51 -16.72 8.57 -10.98
CA LEU A 51 -15.30 8.87 -11.25
C LEU A 51 -14.53 9.12 -9.96
N TRP A 52 -15.07 9.95 -9.06
CA TRP A 52 -14.46 10.23 -7.76
C TRP A 52 -14.27 8.96 -6.91
N ARG A 53 -15.29 8.10 -6.82
CA ARG A 53 -15.21 6.82 -6.12
C ARG A 53 -14.20 5.87 -6.77
N GLY A 54 -14.18 5.82 -8.10
CA GLY A 54 -13.21 5.04 -8.87
C GLY A 54 -11.78 5.51 -8.62
N THR A 55 -11.55 6.81 -8.58
CA THR A 55 -10.24 7.40 -8.24
C THR A 55 -9.83 7.08 -6.80
N LEU A 56 -10.76 7.20 -5.84
CA LEU A 56 -10.51 6.89 -4.43
C LEU A 56 -10.10 5.43 -4.19
N ILE A 57 -10.64 4.49 -4.97
CA ILE A 57 -10.30 3.06 -4.87
C ILE A 57 -9.06 2.74 -5.72
N GLY A 58 -8.98 3.33 -6.92
CA GLY A 58 -7.92 3.05 -7.90
C GLY A 58 -6.54 3.54 -7.45
N ILE A 59 -6.43 4.76 -6.93
CA ILE A 59 -5.14 5.32 -6.51
C ILE A 59 -4.46 4.45 -5.44
N PRO A 60 -5.13 4.07 -4.34
CA PRO A 60 -4.55 3.18 -3.34
C PRO A 60 -4.18 1.79 -3.87
N TYR A 61 -4.98 1.21 -4.78
CA TYR A 61 -4.65 -0.08 -5.39
C TYR A 61 -3.41 -0.01 -6.27
N ILE A 62 -3.30 1.02 -7.11
CA ILE A 62 -2.14 1.23 -7.96
C ILE A 62 -0.90 1.44 -7.08
N TYR A 63 -0.99 2.33 -6.08
CA TYR A 63 0.11 2.61 -5.17
C TYR A 63 0.57 1.35 -4.41
N SER A 64 -0.37 0.61 -3.82
CA SER A 64 -0.05 -0.60 -3.05
C SER A 64 0.56 -1.70 -3.93
N LEU A 65 -0.01 -1.97 -5.12
CA LEU A 65 0.52 -2.97 -6.05
C LEU A 65 1.90 -2.58 -6.59
N SER A 66 2.11 -1.32 -6.99
CA SER A 66 3.42 -0.84 -7.45
C SER A 66 4.47 -0.94 -6.33
N SER A 67 4.10 -0.56 -5.11
CA SER A 67 5.01 -0.64 -3.96
C SER A 67 5.33 -2.08 -3.57
N ILE A 68 4.36 -3.00 -3.62
CA ILE A 68 4.57 -4.44 -3.41
C ILE A 68 5.48 -5.02 -4.49
N ALA A 69 5.26 -4.68 -5.76
CA ALA A 69 6.10 -5.15 -6.86
C ALA A 69 7.56 -4.69 -6.71
N ILE A 70 7.78 -3.42 -6.37
CA ILE A 70 9.12 -2.87 -6.12
C ILE A 70 9.74 -3.57 -4.90
N SER A 71 8.98 -3.76 -3.83
CA SER A 71 9.49 -4.39 -2.59
C SER A 71 9.83 -5.88 -2.78
N LEU A 72 9.04 -6.62 -3.56
CA LEU A 72 9.32 -8.00 -3.95
C LEU A 72 10.60 -8.08 -4.81
N ARG A 73 10.73 -7.16 -5.78
CA ARG A 73 11.93 -7.03 -6.62
C ARG A 73 13.18 -6.67 -5.82
N LEU A 74 13.05 -5.92 -4.72
CA LEU A 74 14.14 -5.52 -3.83
C LEU A 74 14.33 -6.46 -2.62
N GLY A 75 13.40 -7.40 -2.38
CA GLY A 75 13.45 -8.33 -1.26
C GLY A 75 13.23 -7.65 0.09
N LEU A 76 12.58 -6.48 0.10
CA LEU A 76 12.29 -5.67 1.27
C LEU A 76 10.93 -6.05 1.86
N SER A 77 10.76 -5.83 3.17
CA SER A 77 9.48 -5.97 3.85
C SER A 77 8.52 -4.85 3.43
N PHE A 78 7.29 -5.21 3.04
CA PHE A 78 6.28 -4.29 2.51
C PHE A 78 5.05 -4.12 3.41
N SER A 79 5.23 -4.08 4.74
CA SER A 79 4.13 -4.05 5.72
C SER A 79 3.13 -2.93 5.44
N SER A 80 3.58 -1.68 5.26
CA SER A 80 2.67 -0.54 5.05
C SER A 80 1.89 -0.64 3.74
N SER A 81 2.50 -1.16 2.68
CA SER A 81 1.83 -1.32 1.38
C SER A 81 0.81 -2.46 1.42
N ASN A 82 1.09 -3.49 2.22
CA ASN A 82 0.16 -4.57 2.50
C ASN A 82 -1.05 -4.09 3.30
N ASP A 83 -0.83 -3.26 4.33
CA ASP A 83 -1.91 -2.70 5.15
C ASP A 83 -2.85 -1.84 4.29
N ILE A 84 -2.30 -1.03 3.39
CA ILE A 84 -3.09 -0.24 2.44
C ILE A 84 -3.89 -1.16 1.51
N PHE A 85 -3.29 -2.24 1.00
CA PHE A 85 -3.97 -3.21 0.15
C PHE A 85 -5.13 -3.92 0.87
N PHE A 86 -4.93 -4.33 2.12
CA PHE A 86 -6.00 -4.94 2.92
C PHE A 86 -7.11 -3.96 3.26
N LEU A 87 -6.76 -2.71 3.57
CA LEU A 87 -7.75 -1.68 3.84
C LEU A 87 -8.57 -1.36 2.58
N THR A 88 -7.94 -1.31 1.41
CA THR A 88 -8.64 -1.04 0.14
C THR A 88 -9.51 -2.18 -0.30
N THR A 89 -9.06 -3.43 -0.18
CA THR A 89 -9.89 -4.62 -0.43
C THR A 89 -11.08 -4.70 0.51
N LEU A 90 -10.87 -4.45 1.80
CA LEU A 90 -11.96 -4.43 2.78
C LEU A 90 -12.98 -3.33 2.46
N VAL A 91 -12.52 -2.11 2.18
CA VAL A 91 -13.42 -1.02 1.77
C VAL A 91 -14.12 -1.34 0.45
N CYS A 92 -13.44 -1.97 -0.50
CA CYS A 92 -14.05 -2.38 -1.77
C CYS A 92 -15.20 -3.38 -1.54
N ILE A 93 -15.01 -4.38 -0.68
CA ILE A 93 -16.05 -5.36 -0.33
C ILE A 93 -17.19 -4.69 0.43
N LEU A 94 -16.89 -3.85 1.43
CA LEU A 94 -17.90 -3.10 2.18
C LEU A 94 -18.68 -2.13 1.27
N SER A 95 -18.01 -1.51 0.29
CA SER A 95 -18.62 -0.62 -0.69
C SER A 95 -19.55 -1.33 -1.65
N LEU A 96 -19.48 -2.66 -1.71
CA LEU A 96 -20.58 -3.41 -2.29
C LEU A 96 -21.78 -3.12 -1.39
N PHE A 97 -21.86 -3.61 -0.17
CA PHE A 97 -23.07 -3.53 0.64
C PHE A 97 -23.51 -2.10 0.99
N PHE A 98 -22.59 -1.25 1.41
CA PHE A 98 -22.86 0.08 1.95
C PHE A 98 -22.24 1.16 1.08
N ASP A 99 -23.06 2.13 0.69
CA ASP A 99 -22.57 3.25 -0.09
C ASP A 99 -21.55 4.07 0.70
N TRP A 100 -21.80 4.51 1.92
CA TRP A 100 -20.83 5.37 2.65
C TRP A 100 -19.42 4.78 2.87
N ALA A 101 -19.19 3.48 2.67
CA ALA A 101 -17.92 2.81 2.96
C ALA A 101 -16.71 3.41 2.23
N TYR A 102 -16.86 3.99 1.02
CA TYR A 102 -15.75 4.62 0.32
C TYR A 102 -15.17 5.83 1.07
N ASN A 103 -15.93 6.45 1.98
CA ASN A 103 -15.43 7.55 2.79
C ASN A 103 -14.34 7.10 3.79
N LEU A 104 -14.27 5.82 4.13
CA LEU A 104 -13.18 5.28 4.97
C LEU A 104 -11.81 5.42 4.29
N LEU A 105 -11.76 5.42 2.96
CA LEU A 105 -10.51 5.63 2.22
C LEU A 105 -10.01 7.07 2.32
N LEU A 106 -10.83 8.04 2.71
CA LEU A 106 -10.40 9.42 2.94
C LEU A 106 -9.48 9.55 4.15
N VAL A 107 -9.46 8.57 5.05
CA VAL A 107 -8.52 8.54 6.18
C VAL A 107 -7.07 8.45 5.67
N ILE A 108 -6.82 7.76 4.55
CA ILE A 108 -5.48 7.62 3.96
C ILE A 108 -4.88 8.98 3.57
N PRO A 109 -5.50 9.80 2.69
CA PRO A 109 -4.97 11.11 2.35
C PRO A 109 -4.96 12.06 3.54
N LEU A 110 -5.94 12.00 4.45
CA LEU A 110 -5.93 12.82 5.67
C LEU A 110 -4.68 12.55 6.53
N TYR A 111 -4.36 11.27 6.75
CA TYR A 111 -3.18 10.87 7.49
C TYR A 111 -1.88 11.25 6.75
N GLY A 112 -1.88 11.17 5.42
CA GLY A 112 -0.80 11.67 4.58
C GLY A 112 -0.54 13.16 4.78
N ILE A 113 -1.59 13.98 4.76
CA ILE A 113 -1.52 15.43 5.01
C ILE A 113 -0.99 15.70 6.42
N TYR A 114 -1.47 14.99 7.44
CA TYR A 114 -0.97 15.13 8.80
C TYR A 114 0.54 14.84 8.90
N LYS A 115 1.00 13.75 8.30
CA LYS A 115 2.41 13.36 8.34
C LYS A 115 3.28 14.35 7.56
N PHE A 116 2.80 14.84 6.41
CA PHE A 116 3.49 15.84 5.61
C PHE A 116 3.53 17.21 6.31
N GLY A 117 2.43 17.63 6.93
CA GLY A 117 2.36 18.84 7.75
C GLY A 117 3.33 18.77 8.94
N ARG A 118 3.41 17.60 9.61
CA ARG A 118 4.40 17.38 10.66
C ARG A 118 5.84 17.45 10.13
N LEU A 119 6.12 16.91 8.95
CA LEU A 119 7.44 17.01 8.31
C LEU A 119 7.79 18.46 7.99
N LEU A 120 6.87 19.22 7.39
CA LEU A 120 7.08 20.64 7.11
C LEU A 120 7.26 21.46 8.38
N TYR A 121 6.48 21.18 9.43
CA TYR A 121 6.59 21.83 10.73
C TYR A 121 7.95 21.56 11.37
N LEU A 122 8.39 20.29 11.39
CA LEU A 122 9.70 19.91 11.92
C LEU A 122 10.84 20.49 11.08
N TRP A 123 10.70 20.51 9.76
CA TRP A 123 11.67 21.11 8.84
C TRP A 123 11.78 22.63 9.03
N ALA A 124 10.67 23.31 9.27
CA ALA A 124 10.64 24.76 9.47
C ALA A 124 11.15 25.19 10.86
N LEU A 125 10.95 24.36 11.90
CA LEU A 125 11.29 24.70 13.29
C LEU A 125 12.64 24.15 13.77
N THR A 126 13.29 23.28 12.99
CA THR A 126 14.57 22.68 13.39
C THR A 126 15.50 22.59 12.18
N PRO A 127 16.59 23.39 12.10
CA PRO A 127 17.73 22.98 11.29
C PRO A 127 18.22 21.64 11.85
N GLU A 128 18.44 20.64 10.99
CA GLU A 128 18.79 19.27 11.36
C GLU A 128 19.89 19.24 12.44
N PRO A 129 19.67 18.64 13.63
CA PRO A 129 20.79 17.99 14.29
C PRO A 129 21.26 16.87 13.35
N GLU A 130 22.57 16.82 13.11
CA GLU A 130 23.23 15.80 12.30
C GLU A 130 22.59 14.43 12.53
N PRO A 131 22.40 13.61 11.49
CA PRO A 131 21.81 12.29 11.67
C PRO A 131 22.67 11.54 12.69
N GLU A 132 22.16 11.39 13.91
CA GLU A 132 22.75 10.52 14.90
C GLU A 132 22.83 9.15 14.24
N PHE A 133 24.01 8.82 13.72
CA PHE A 133 24.40 7.49 13.32
C PHE A 133 24.04 6.64 14.52
N ASN A 134 22.98 5.86 14.37
CA ASN A 134 22.35 5.12 15.45
C ASN A 134 23.35 4.08 15.97
N THR A 135 24.27 4.51 16.84
CA THR A 135 25.43 3.77 17.33
C THR A 135 24.99 2.46 17.99
N LYS A 136 23.82 2.48 18.63
CA LYS A 136 23.18 1.30 19.23
C LYS A 136 22.76 0.23 18.21
N ARG A 137 22.41 0.61 16.97
CA ARG A 137 22.04 -0.33 15.89
C ARG A 137 23.28 -0.88 15.18
N ALA A 138 24.33 -0.07 15.04
CA ALA A 138 25.63 -0.46 14.50
C ALA A 138 26.44 -1.38 15.46
N GLU A 139 26.32 -1.19 16.78
CA GLU A 139 26.94 -2.11 17.74
C GLU A 139 26.28 -3.49 17.75
N LYS A 140 24.94 -3.55 17.63
CA LYS A 140 24.20 -4.82 17.56
C LYS A 140 24.53 -5.62 16.30
N SER A 141 24.80 -4.96 15.16
CA SER A 141 25.24 -5.65 13.94
C SER A 141 26.69 -6.15 14.06
N LYS A 142 27.59 -5.36 14.65
CA LYS A 142 28.99 -5.78 14.90
C LYS A 142 29.09 -6.97 15.86
N ARG A 143 28.27 -7.03 16.91
CA ARG A 143 28.23 -8.19 17.84
C ARG A 143 27.79 -9.48 17.15
N LYS A 144 26.79 -9.42 16.24
CA LYS A 144 26.36 -10.60 15.47
C LYS A 144 27.42 -11.15 14.53
N PHE A 145 28.28 -10.31 13.97
CA PHE A 145 29.39 -10.77 13.12
C PHE A 145 30.54 -11.40 13.91
N LYS A 146 30.75 -10.99 15.17
CA LYS A 146 31.81 -11.56 16.02
C LYS A 146 31.50 -13.01 16.45
N THR A 147 30.22 -13.36 16.64
CA THR A 147 29.81 -14.70 17.09
C THR A 147 29.81 -15.76 15.99
N ILE A 148 29.86 -15.38 14.70
CA ILE A 148 29.83 -16.32 13.56
C ILE A 148 31.27 -16.77 13.19
N ARG A 149 32.30 -16.14 13.77
CA ARG A 149 33.71 -16.38 13.44
C ARG A 149 34.49 -17.11 14.54
N VAL A 150 33.78 -17.84 15.41
CA VAL A 150 34.36 -18.77 16.40
C VAL A 150 33.96 -20.18 16.01
#